data_AF-A0A950L8I0-F1
#
_entry.id   AF-A0A950L8I0-F1
#
_cell.length_a   1.000
_cell.length_b   1.000
_cell.length_c   1.000
_cell.angle_alpha   90.00
_cell.angle_beta   90.00
_cell.angle_gamma   90.00
#
_symmetry.space_group_name_H-M   'P 1'
#
loop_
_entity.id
_entity.type
_entity.pdbx_description
1 polymer ?
#
loop_
_entity_poly.entity_id
_entity_poly.type
_entity_poly.pdbx_seq_one_letter_code
_entity_poly.pdbx_strand_id
1 'polypeptide(L)'
;MATITARTGRARGTPGKPGKSTETRSSTIIYVTSGTVLAFLFLVPLAWAVVRSFMQPKDITAAPSAGAFGRLTVSNYSGLITGSIHILKYVGNSLIVAGGTALLTAVLATLAGYGLGRSRFRFRGSNVVFALILVTLMVPFQAILTPLFLELSFLHLLDSLLG
;
A
#
# COMPACT_ATOMS: atom_id res chain seq x y z
N MET A 1 74.35 -36.03 3.68
CA MET A 1 74.24 -35.62 2.26
C MET A 1 73.23 -34.50 2.15
N ALA A 2 73.70 -33.29 1.89
CA ALA A 2 72.86 -32.11 1.68
C ALA A 2 72.45 -32.02 0.21
N THR A 3 71.16 -31.81 -0.06
CA THR A 3 70.71 -31.28 -1.36
C THR A 3 69.75 -30.13 -1.09
N ILE A 4 70.31 -28.94 -1.22
CA ILE A 4 69.64 -27.66 -1.39
C ILE A 4 68.98 -27.69 -2.77
N THR A 5 67.69 -27.36 -2.87
CA THR A 5 67.12 -26.83 -4.12
C THR A 5 66.34 -25.56 -3.79
N ALA A 6 66.74 -24.49 -4.47
CA ALA A 6 66.26 -23.14 -4.29
C ALA A 6 65.08 -22.80 -5.22
N ARG A 7 64.46 -21.66 -4.92
CA ARG A 7 63.64 -20.77 -5.78
C ARG A 7 62.28 -21.29 -6.23
N THR A 8 61.22 -20.57 -5.85
CA THR A 8 60.77 -19.41 -6.66
C THR A 8 59.78 -18.56 -5.85
N GLY A 9 60.08 -17.27 -5.71
CA GLY A 9 59.16 -16.30 -5.13
C GLY A 9 57.97 -16.07 -6.05
N ARG A 10 56.76 -16.36 -5.55
CA ARG A 10 55.53 -15.96 -6.21
C ARG A 10 55.13 -14.59 -5.68
N ALA A 11 55.35 -13.58 -6.52
CA ALA A 11 54.94 -12.21 -6.29
C ALA A 11 53.46 -12.17 -5.89
N ARG A 12 53.19 -11.60 -4.72
CA ARG A 12 51.84 -11.37 -4.20
C ARG A 12 51.28 -10.14 -4.95
N GLY A 13 50.63 -10.39 -6.09
CA GLY A 13 49.89 -9.36 -6.80
C GLY A 13 48.78 -8.81 -5.88
N THR A 14 48.88 -7.55 -5.52
CA THR A 14 47.82 -6.81 -4.84
C THR A 14 46.60 -6.73 -5.76
N PRO A 15 45.38 -7.09 -5.30
CA PRO A 15 44.18 -6.88 -6.08
C PRO A 15 43.98 -5.37 -6.30
N GLY A 16 44.05 -4.94 -7.55
CA GLY A 16 43.73 -3.57 -7.95
C GLY A 16 42.29 -3.24 -7.53
N LYS A 17 42.11 -2.06 -6.93
CA LYS A 17 40.79 -1.53 -6.55
C LYS A 17 39.91 -1.45 -7.81
N PRO A 18 38.65 -1.89 -7.79
CA PRO A 18 37.76 -1.75 -8.94
C PRO A 18 37.53 -0.25 -9.20
N GLY A 19 37.91 0.18 -10.41
CA GLY A 19 37.65 1.52 -10.90
C GLY A 19 36.15 1.78 -10.91
N LYS A 20 35.72 2.89 -10.28
CA LYS A 20 34.33 3.34 -10.27
C LYS A 20 33.98 3.76 -11.69
N SER A 21 33.38 2.84 -12.44
CA SER A 21 32.94 3.02 -13.81
C SER A 21 31.93 4.16 -13.91
N THR A 22 32.09 4.97 -14.96
CA THR A 22 31.23 6.08 -15.35
C THR A 22 29.74 5.69 -15.56
N GLU A 23 29.41 4.38 -15.48
CA GLU A 23 28.05 3.82 -15.49
C GLU A 23 27.17 4.25 -14.31
N THR A 24 27.74 4.56 -13.15
CA THR A 24 26.91 4.87 -11.97
C THR A 24 26.12 6.17 -12.17
N ARG A 25 26.70 7.17 -12.84
CA ARG A 25 26.07 8.50 -12.98
C ARG A 25 24.86 8.47 -13.92
N SER A 26 24.92 7.73 -15.02
CA SER A 26 23.79 7.59 -15.96
C SER A 26 22.64 6.79 -15.34
N SER A 27 22.96 5.72 -14.62
CA SER A 27 21.95 4.93 -13.91
C SER A 27 21.27 5.73 -12.79
N THR A 28 22.00 6.59 -12.08
CA THR A 28 21.43 7.49 -11.07
C THR A 28 20.52 8.53 -11.70
N ILE A 29 20.92 9.14 -12.82
CA ILE A 29 20.08 10.12 -13.53
C ILE A 29 18.78 9.47 -13.99
N ILE A 30 18.84 8.28 -14.61
CA ILE A 30 17.64 7.56 -15.04
C ILE A 30 16.72 7.26 -13.86
N TYR A 31 17.26 6.72 -12.76
CA TYR A 31 16.48 6.42 -11.55
C TYR A 31 15.81 7.67 -10.95
N VAL A 32 16.57 8.78 -10.84
CA VAL A 32 16.05 10.04 -10.29
C VAL A 32 14.99 10.61 -11.23
N THR A 33 15.24 10.67 -12.53
CA THR A 33 14.27 11.18 -13.51
C THR A 33 13.01 10.33 -13.55
N SER A 34 13.12 8.99 -13.57
CA SER A 34 11.96 8.10 -13.53
C SER A 34 11.17 8.24 -12.22
N GLY A 35 11.86 8.37 -11.09
CA GLY A 35 11.24 8.59 -9.79
C GLY A 35 10.51 9.93 -9.74
N THR A 36 11.09 10.99 -10.29
CA THR A 36 10.45 12.31 -10.38
C THR A 36 9.22 12.28 -11.28
N VAL A 37 9.29 11.64 -12.46
CA VAL A 37 8.14 11.52 -13.36
C VAL A 37 7.01 10.74 -12.71
N LEU A 38 7.31 9.60 -12.07
CA LEU A 38 6.32 8.83 -11.31
C LEU A 38 5.73 9.66 -10.18
N ALA A 39 6.54 10.40 -9.43
CA ALA A 39 6.05 11.28 -8.37
C ALA A 39 5.06 12.31 -8.91
N PHE A 40 5.36 12.98 -10.02
CA PHE A 40 4.42 13.93 -10.64
C PHE A 40 3.13 13.24 -11.11
N LEU A 41 3.23 12.05 -11.70
CA LEU A 41 2.06 11.30 -12.17
C LEU A 41 1.06 11.01 -11.04
N PHE A 42 1.54 10.74 -9.82
CA PHE A 42 0.67 10.52 -8.65
C PHE A 42 0.31 11.81 -7.90
N LEU A 43 1.22 12.79 -7.82
CA LEU A 43 1.01 14.02 -7.05
C LEU A 43 0.10 15.02 -7.76
N VAL A 44 0.12 15.09 -9.09
CA VAL A 44 -0.73 16.02 -9.86
C VAL A 44 -2.23 15.79 -9.61
N PRO A 45 -2.80 14.57 -9.74
CA PRO A 45 -4.21 14.35 -9.45
C PRO A 45 -4.55 14.58 -7.97
N LEU A 46 -3.63 14.31 -7.05
CA LEU A 46 -3.81 14.60 -5.63
C LEU A 46 -3.85 16.11 -5.35
N ALA A 47 -2.92 16.86 -5.93
CA ALA A 47 -2.89 18.32 -5.83
C ALA A 47 -4.15 18.94 -6.45
N TRP A 48 -4.61 18.39 -7.58
CA TRP A 48 -5.88 18.79 -8.19
C TRP A 48 -7.07 18.55 -7.24
N ALA A 49 -7.15 17.37 -6.62
CA ALA A 49 -8.20 17.07 -5.65
C ALA A 49 -8.19 18.04 -4.44
N VAL A 50 -7.00 18.40 -3.95
CA VAL A 50 -6.84 19.39 -2.87
C VAL A 50 -7.29 20.78 -3.32
N VAL A 51 -6.90 21.25 -4.50
CA VAL A 51 -7.37 22.57 -4.99
C VAL A 51 -8.90 22.57 -5.14
N ARG A 52 -9.48 21.47 -5.63
CA ARG A 52 -10.93 21.33 -5.83
C ARG A 52 -11.70 21.29 -4.51
N SER A 53 -11.13 20.80 -3.41
CA SER A 53 -11.81 20.79 -2.11
C SER A 53 -12.04 22.18 -1.52
N PHE A 54 -11.28 23.20 -1.98
CA PHE A 54 -11.47 24.61 -1.61
C PHE A 54 -12.37 25.39 -2.58
N MET A 55 -12.81 24.80 -3.69
CA MET A 55 -13.69 25.47 -4.66
C MET A 55 -15.15 25.45 -4.20
N GLN A 56 -15.94 26.49 -4.53
CA GLN A 56 -17.38 26.48 -4.24
C GLN A 56 -18.10 25.40 -5.06
N PRO A 57 -19.13 24.72 -4.53
CA PRO A 57 -19.81 23.62 -5.24
C PRO A 57 -20.31 23.98 -6.65
N LYS A 58 -20.75 25.24 -6.84
CA LYS A 58 -21.18 25.78 -8.14
C LYS A 58 -20.05 25.89 -9.18
N ASP A 59 -18.81 26.04 -8.74
CA ASP A 59 -17.62 26.14 -9.60
C ASP A 59 -17.02 24.75 -9.88
N ILE A 60 -17.51 23.71 -9.19
CA ILE A 60 -17.12 22.31 -9.41
C ILE A 60 -17.85 21.72 -10.62
N THR A 61 -19.14 22.05 -10.80
CA THR A 61 -20.00 21.50 -11.87
C THR A 61 -20.12 22.39 -13.10
N ALA A 62 -19.72 23.66 -13.04
CA ALA A 62 -19.74 24.58 -14.17
C ALA A 62 -18.52 24.42 -15.10
N ALA A 63 -18.65 24.87 -16.36
CA ALA A 63 -17.55 24.93 -17.31
C ALA A 63 -16.38 25.76 -16.73
N PRO A 64 -15.11 25.34 -16.91
CA PRO A 64 -13.97 26.04 -16.31
C PRO A 64 -13.88 27.46 -16.86
N SER A 65 -14.23 28.46 -16.04
CA SER A 65 -14.01 29.87 -16.34
C SER A 65 -12.75 30.35 -15.61
N ALA A 66 -12.02 31.31 -16.18
CA ALA A 66 -10.77 31.82 -15.59
C ALA A 66 -10.94 32.36 -14.15
N GLY A 67 -12.17 32.68 -13.73
CA GLY A 67 -12.50 33.09 -12.36
C GLY A 67 -12.67 31.95 -11.33
N ALA A 68 -12.71 30.68 -11.76
CA ALA A 68 -12.88 29.53 -10.86
C ALA A 68 -11.71 29.38 -9.88
N PHE A 69 -10.48 29.74 -10.31
CA PHE A 69 -9.29 29.69 -9.46
C PHE A 69 -9.19 30.88 -8.47
N GLY A 70 -10.03 31.91 -8.61
CA GLY A 70 -9.99 33.11 -7.78
C GLY A 70 -10.84 33.06 -6.50
N ARG A 71 -11.64 32.00 -6.30
CA ARG A 71 -12.63 31.91 -5.21
C ARG A 71 -12.40 30.70 -4.30
N LEU A 72 -11.15 30.48 -3.89
CA LEU A 72 -10.83 29.50 -2.86
C LEU A 72 -11.53 29.90 -1.55
N THR A 73 -12.25 28.96 -0.95
CA THR A 73 -13.00 29.16 0.29
C THR A 73 -12.85 27.95 1.21
N VAL A 74 -12.96 28.20 2.51
CA VAL A 74 -12.96 27.16 3.55
C VAL A 74 -14.39 26.71 3.89
N SER A 75 -15.41 27.28 3.22
CA SER A 75 -16.83 27.00 3.52
C SER A 75 -17.22 25.53 3.41
N ASN A 76 -16.54 24.76 2.54
CA ASN A 76 -16.77 23.32 2.44
C ASN A 76 -16.38 22.62 3.73
N TYR A 77 -15.25 22.97 4.33
CA TYR A 77 -14.77 22.39 5.59
C TYR A 77 -15.62 22.82 6.78
N SER A 78 -16.02 24.10 6.85
CA SER A 78 -16.94 24.54 7.91
C SER A 78 -18.28 23.82 7.78
N GLY A 79 -18.81 23.66 6.57
CA GLY A 79 -20.04 22.90 6.31
C GLY A 79 -19.95 21.42 6.71
N LEU A 80 -18.77 20.81 6.65
CA LEU A 80 -18.56 19.44 7.15
C LEU A 80 -18.59 19.33 8.67
N ILE A 81 -18.28 20.41 9.40
CA ILE A 81 -18.21 20.40 10.87
C ILE A 81 -19.50 20.93 11.50
N THR A 82 -20.06 22.00 10.93
CA THR A 82 -21.25 22.69 11.46
C THR A 82 -22.54 22.38 10.71
N GLY A 83 -22.45 21.75 9.53
CA GLY A 83 -23.61 21.37 8.74
C GLY A 83 -24.26 20.07 9.23
N SER A 84 -25.18 19.53 8.41
CA SER A 84 -25.91 18.29 8.69
C SER A 84 -25.06 17.01 8.57
N ILE A 85 -23.85 17.12 8.02
CA ILE A 85 -22.94 16.00 7.79
C ILE A 85 -22.10 15.78 9.05
N HIS A 86 -22.23 14.62 9.69
CA HIS A 86 -21.48 14.28 10.89
C HIS A 86 -20.12 13.66 10.51
N ILE A 87 -19.25 14.44 9.85
CA ILE A 87 -18.01 13.90 9.25
C ILE A 87 -17.11 13.24 10.30
N LEU A 88 -17.01 13.79 11.50
CA LEU A 88 -16.19 13.21 12.58
C LEU A 88 -16.69 11.82 12.99
N LYS A 89 -18.01 11.61 12.99
CA LYS A 89 -18.59 10.30 13.27
C LYS A 89 -18.25 9.29 12.17
N TYR A 90 -18.32 9.70 10.90
CA TYR A 90 -17.97 8.81 9.79
C TYR A 90 -16.49 8.44 9.81
N VAL A 91 -15.60 9.40 10.04
CA VAL A 91 -14.16 9.15 10.18
C VAL A 91 -13.88 8.25 11.38
N GLY A 92 -14.54 8.49 12.52
CA GLY A 92 -14.41 7.65 13.72
C GLY A 92 -14.86 6.21 13.46
N ASN A 93 -16.02 6.02 12.84
CA ASN A 93 -16.54 4.70 12.47
C ASN A 93 -15.57 3.97 11.53
N SER A 94 -15.11 4.63 10.47
CA SER A 94 -14.13 4.05 9.54
C SER A 94 -12.81 3.69 10.21
N LEU A 95 -12.33 4.52 11.14
CA LEU A 95 -11.09 4.25 11.87
C LEU A 95 -11.23 3.04 12.80
N ILE A 96 -12.37 2.92 13.52
CA ILE A 96 -12.66 1.79 14.39
C ILE A 96 -12.74 0.49 13.57
N VAL A 97 -13.50 0.50 12.47
CA VAL A 97 -13.66 -0.68 11.61
C VAL A 97 -12.34 -1.04 10.94
N ALA A 98 -11.71 -0.11 10.23
CA ALA A 98 -10.46 -0.39 9.52
C ALA A 98 -9.32 -0.80 10.47
N GLY A 99 -9.20 -0.13 11.61
CA GLY A 99 -8.20 -0.45 12.63
C GLY A 99 -8.45 -1.81 13.27
N GLY A 100 -9.70 -2.10 13.66
CA GLY A 100 -10.11 -3.39 14.22
C GLY A 100 -9.87 -4.53 13.23
N THR A 101 -10.30 -4.37 11.98
CA THR A 101 -10.08 -5.36 10.92
C THR A 101 -8.60 -5.57 10.65
N ALA A 102 -7.79 -4.50 10.55
CA ALA A 102 -6.36 -4.61 10.31
C ALA A 102 -5.64 -5.35 11.45
N LEU A 103 -5.96 -5.03 12.70
CA LEU A 103 -5.38 -5.67 13.87
C LEU A 103 -5.75 -7.16 13.94
N LEU A 104 -7.04 -7.47 13.81
CA LEU A 104 -7.52 -8.85 13.85
C LEU A 104 -6.94 -9.66 12.70
N THR A 105 -6.92 -9.10 11.49
CA THR A 105 -6.32 -9.75 10.32
C THR A 105 -4.83 -9.98 10.51
N ALA A 106 -4.07 -9.00 11.01
CA ALA A 106 -2.65 -9.17 11.28
C ALA A 106 -2.37 -10.28 12.29
N VAL A 107 -3.13 -10.33 13.40
CA VAL A 107 -3.02 -11.40 14.39
C VAL A 107 -3.34 -12.76 13.76
N LEU A 108 -4.50 -12.90 13.12
CA LEU A 108 -4.91 -14.19 12.54
C LEU A 108 -3.99 -14.63 11.40
N ALA A 109 -3.58 -13.72 10.52
CA ALA A 109 -2.69 -14.01 9.41
C ALA A 109 -1.28 -14.38 9.88
N THR A 110 -0.75 -13.72 10.92
CA THR A 110 0.55 -14.09 11.49
C THR A 110 0.51 -15.46 12.17
N LEU A 111 -0.56 -15.79 12.92
CA LEU A 111 -0.76 -17.11 13.50
C LEU A 111 -0.89 -18.19 12.42
N ALA A 112 -1.71 -17.96 11.40
CA ALA A 112 -1.91 -18.89 10.29
C ALA A 112 -0.62 -19.09 9.48
N GLY A 113 0.07 -17.99 9.14
CA GLY A 113 1.34 -18.01 8.43
C GLY A 113 2.45 -18.72 9.20
N TYR A 114 2.52 -18.51 10.53
CA TYR A 114 3.47 -19.20 11.39
C TYR A 114 3.18 -20.71 11.46
N GLY A 115 1.90 -21.09 11.61
CA GLY A 115 1.46 -22.48 11.65
C GLY A 115 1.72 -23.24 10.36
N LEU A 116 1.48 -22.62 9.20
CA LEU A 116 1.69 -23.24 7.88
C LEU A 116 3.17 -23.22 7.45
N GLY A 117 3.91 -22.15 7.76
CA GLY A 117 5.27 -21.95 7.28
C GLY A 117 6.35 -22.68 8.08
N ARG A 118 6.13 -22.95 9.37
CA ARG A 118 7.17 -23.55 10.21
C ARG A 118 7.25 -25.06 10.00
N SER A 119 8.42 -25.55 9.57
CA SER A 119 8.67 -26.97 9.26
C SER A 119 8.33 -27.95 10.40
N ARG A 120 8.38 -27.50 11.66
CA ARG A 120 8.05 -28.31 12.85
C ARG A 120 6.54 -28.58 13.00
N PHE A 121 5.69 -27.71 12.43
CA PHE A 121 4.23 -27.83 12.47
C PHE A 121 3.65 -28.33 11.16
N ARG A 122 4.48 -28.84 10.22
CA ARG A 122 4.00 -29.42 8.96
C ARG A 122 3.14 -30.66 9.22
N PHE A 123 1.84 -30.44 9.33
CA PHE A 123 0.84 -31.50 9.35
C PHE A 123 0.54 -31.96 7.91
N ARG A 124 0.06 -33.20 7.77
CA ARG A 124 -0.14 -33.89 6.49
C ARG A 124 -1.04 -33.13 5.49
N GLY A 125 -1.90 -32.23 5.98
CA GLY A 125 -2.82 -31.41 5.17
C GLY A 125 -2.39 -29.96 4.91
N SER A 126 -1.20 -29.53 5.34
CA SER A 126 -0.75 -28.14 5.26
C SER A 126 -0.78 -27.56 3.84
N ASN A 127 -0.40 -28.35 2.83
CA ASN A 127 -0.46 -27.93 1.43
C ASN A 127 -1.90 -27.76 0.92
N VAL A 128 -2.85 -28.56 1.41
CA VAL A 128 -4.27 -28.46 1.02
C VAL A 128 -4.88 -27.20 1.62
N VAL A 129 -4.61 -26.94 2.91
CA VAL A 129 -5.08 -25.70 3.57
C VAL A 129 -4.49 -24.47 2.88
N PHE A 130 -3.20 -24.50 2.54
CA PHE A 130 -2.57 -23.42 1.79
C PHE A 130 -3.20 -23.21 0.42
N ALA A 131 -3.45 -24.29 -0.34
CA ALA A 131 -4.12 -24.21 -1.63
C ALA A 131 -5.55 -23.65 -1.50
N LEU A 132 -6.31 -24.03 -0.47
CA LEU A 132 -7.64 -23.48 -0.21
C LEU A 132 -7.61 -21.98 0.06
N ILE A 133 -6.64 -21.48 0.83
CA ILE A 133 -6.44 -20.04 1.05
C ILE A 133 -6.14 -19.33 -0.27
N LEU A 134 -5.34 -19.92 -1.15
CA LEU A 134 -5.09 -19.32 -2.46
C LEU A 134 -6.35 -19.28 -3.34
N VAL A 135 -7.17 -20.35 -3.30
CA VAL A 135 -8.44 -20.41 -4.05
C VAL A 135 -9.41 -19.32 -3.58
N THR A 136 -9.51 -19.05 -2.28
CA THR A 136 -10.40 -17.98 -1.79
C THR A 136 -9.96 -16.59 -2.26
N LEU A 137 -8.66 -16.35 -2.45
CA LEU A 137 -8.14 -15.08 -3.01
C LEU A 137 -8.48 -14.89 -4.50
N MET A 138 -8.78 -15.97 -5.23
CA MET A 138 -9.17 -15.89 -6.64
C MET A 138 -10.65 -15.56 -6.83
N VAL A 139 -11.47 -15.70 -5.79
CA VAL A 139 -12.90 -15.41 -5.87
C VAL A 139 -13.10 -13.89 -5.96
N PRO A 140 -13.77 -13.38 -7.00
CA PRO A 140 -13.99 -11.95 -7.15
C PRO A 140 -14.91 -11.43 -6.05
N PHE A 141 -14.55 -10.29 -5.46
CA PHE A 141 -15.27 -9.69 -4.35
C PHE A 141 -16.77 -9.50 -4.65
N GLN A 142 -17.11 -9.09 -5.87
CA GLN A 142 -18.49 -8.92 -6.31
C GLN A 142 -19.36 -10.18 -6.17
N ALA A 143 -18.80 -11.39 -6.31
CA ALA A 143 -19.57 -12.64 -6.20
C ALA A 143 -19.97 -12.97 -4.74
N ILE A 144 -19.21 -12.47 -3.77
CA ILE A 144 -19.42 -12.73 -2.34
C ILE A 144 -20.32 -11.66 -1.70
N LEU A 145 -20.44 -10.48 -2.30
CA LEU A 145 -21.14 -9.34 -1.71
C LEU A 145 -22.62 -9.60 -1.44
N THR A 146 -23.35 -10.19 -2.39
CA THR A 146 -24.78 -10.51 -2.23
C THR A 146 -25.03 -11.52 -1.10
N PRO A 147 -24.37 -12.69 -1.05
CA PRO A 147 -24.59 -13.62 0.06
C PRO A 147 -24.16 -13.04 1.40
N LEU A 148 -23.06 -12.28 1.46
CA LEU A 148 -22.63 -11.61 2.70
C LEU A 148 -23.69 -10.64 3.24
N PHE A 149 -24.34 -9.86 2.36
CA PHE A 149 -25.43 -8.98 2.77
C PHE A 149 -26.62 -9.75 3.38
N LEU A 150 -27.00 -10.88 2.77
CA LEU A 150 -28.09 -11.71 3.28
C LEU A 150 -27.74 -12.32 4.64
N GLU A 151 -26.50 -12.76 4.84
CA GLU A 151 -26.03 -13.28 6.13
C GLU A 151 -26.07 -12.21 7.22
N LEU A 152 -25.55 -11.00 6.95
CA LEU A 152 -25.59 -9.89 7.91
C LEU A 152 -27.03 -9.43 8.21
N SER A 153 -27.90 -9.46 7.19
CA SER A 153 -29.33 -9.20 7.36
C SER A 153 -29.98 -10.23 8.28
N PHE A 154 -29.69 -11.51 8.07
CA PHE A 154 -30.22 -12.60 8.89
C PHE A 154 -29.74 -12.50 10.34
N LEU A 155 -28.49 -12.06 10.54
CA LEU A 155 -27.90 -11.85 11.86
C LEU A 155 -28.30 -10.52 12.52
N HIS A 156 -29.12 -9.69 11.87
CA HIS A 156 -29.50 -8.33 12.30
C HIS A 156 -28.30 -7.42 12.59
N LEU A 157 -27.24 -7.58 11.80
CA LEU A 157 -25.98 -6.88 11.96
C LEU A 157 -25.90 -5.63 11.06
N LEU A 158 -26.80 -5.51 10.08
CA LEU A 158 -26.85 -4.37 9.16
C LEU A 158 -26.80 -3.01 9.86
N ASP A 159 -26.00 -2.10 9.30
CA ASP A 159 -25.76 -0.73 9.81
C ASP A 159 -25.11 -0.68 11.21
N SER A 160 -24.34 -1.71 11.56
CA SER A 160 -23.55 -1.77 12.80
C SER A 160 -22.04 -1.72 12.53
N LEU A 161 -21.26 -1.35 13.56
CA LEU A 161 -19.79 -1.38 13.48
C LEU A 161 -19.21 -2.79 13.52
N LEU A 162 -19.99 -3.79 13.95
CA LEU A 162 -19.54 -5.19 14.04
C LEU A 162 -19.66 -5.92 12.70
N GLY A 163 -20.24 -5.27 11.69
CA GLY A 163 -20.75 -5.87 10.45
C GLY A 163 -22.26 -5.77 10.43
#